data_AF-A0A960MW72-F1
#
_entry.id   AF-A0A960MW72-F1
#
_cell.length_a   1.000
_cell.length_b   1.000
_cell.length_c   1.000
_cell.angle_alpha   90.00
_cell.angle_beta   90.00
_cell.angle_gamma   90.00
#
_symmetry.space_group_name_H-M   'P 1'
#
loop_
_entity.id
_entity.type
_entity.pdbx_description
1 polymer ?
#
loop_
_entity_poly.entity_id
_entity_poly.type
_entity_poly.pdbx_seq_one_letter_code
_entity_poly.pdbx_strand_id
1 'polypeptide(L)'
;PDTLRLMYATEESLEIAISQAYAGNRLADLCASVENCVRQYGYSVVKEMVGHGVGRDLHEEPQVPNYWDRFSMGTGPKLAPGMILAIEPMINAGISDIEILSDHWTVVTKDRAMSAHYEHTVLITEGAPEILTPRPRLVSREMIGSLPR
;
A
#
# COMPACT_ATOMS: atom_id res chain seq x y z
N PRO A 1 -10.68 15.98 10.90
CA PRO A 1 -10.73 14.68 11.62
C PRO A 1 -10.69 13.50 10.64
N ASP A 2 -11.58 13.47 9.65
CA ASP A 2 -11.69 12.36 8.70
C ASP A 2 -10.46 12.22 7.79
N THR A 3 -9.88 13.32 7.32
CA THR A 3 -8.67 13.30 6.49
C THR A 3 -7.43 12.83 7.27
N LEU A 4 -7.29 13.22 8.54
CA LEU A 4 -6.19 12.73 9.38
C LEU A 4 -6.31 11.23 9.63
N ARG A 5 -7.54 10.73 9.82
CA ARG A 5 -7.79 9.28 9.97
C ARG A 5 -7.47 8.53 8.69
N LEU A 6 -7.84 9.07 7.52
CA LEU A 6 -7.47 8.50 6.21
C LEU A 6 -5.94 8.44 6.07
N MET A 7 -5.25 9.57 6.28
CA MET A 7 -3.79 9.63 6.22
C MET A 7 -3.13 8.64 7.20
N TYR A 8 -3.62 8.55 8.43
CA TYR A 8 -3.12 7.59 9.41
C TYR A 8 -3.31 6.14 8.94
N ALA A 9 -4.50 5.79 8.45
CA ALA A 9 -4.81 4.42 8.02
C ALA A 9 -3.99 4.02 6.79
N THR A 10 -3.79 4.92 5.84
CA THR A 10 -2.92 4.69 4.67
C THR A 10 -1.49 4.44 5.10
N GLU A 11 -0.93 5.28 5.98
CA GLU A 11 0.45 5.12 6.47
C GLU A 11 0.61 3.86 7.34
N GLU A 12 -0.37 3.53 8.17
CA GLU A 12 -0.37 2.29 8.96
C GLU A 12 -0.43 1.04 8.04
N SER A 13 -1.21 1.09 6.96
CA SER A 13 -1.26 0.00 5.98
C SER A 13 0.08 -0.21 5.25
N LEU A 14 0.80 0.89 4.97
CA LEU A 14 2.16 0.83 4.43
C LEU A 14 3.11 0.16 5.44
N GLU A 15 3.12 0.60 6.69
CA GLU A 15 3.99 0.04 7.74
C GLU A 15 3.73 -1.47 7.95
N ILE A 16 2.46 -1.88 7.96
CA ILE A 16 2.07 -3.29 8.08
C ILE A 16 2.55 -4.10 6.87
N ALA A 17 2.40 -3.57 5.65
CA ALA A 17 2.89 -4.24 4.44
C ALA A 17 4.43 -4.37 4.45
N ILE A 18 5.15 -3.32 4.87
CA ILE A 18 6.61 -3.37 5.03
C ILE A 18 6.99 -4.45 6.04
N SER A 19 6.23 -4.64 7.14
CA SER A 19 6.50 -5.71 8.10
C SER A 19 6.37 -7.12 7.51
N GLN A 20 5.68 -7.27 6.36
CA GLN A 20 5.57 -8.52 5.62
C GLN A 20 6.66 -8.68 4.54
N ALA A 21 7.49 -7.66 4.29
CA ALA A 21 8.50 -7.64 3.23
C ALA A 21 9.81 -8.35 3.64
N TYR A 22 9.74 -9.56 4.18
CA TYR A 22 10.91 -10.32 4.62
C TYR A 22 11.14 -11.57 3.76
N ALA A 23 12.40 -12.01 3.70
CA ALA A 23 12.80 -13.17 2.92
C ALA A 23 12.01 -14.44 3.29
N GLY A 24 11.53 -15.14 2.26
CA GLY A 24 10.74 -16.36 2.39
C GLY A 24 9.23 -16.13 2.55
N ASN A 25 8.78 -14.90 2.85
CA ASN A 25 7.35 -14.59 2.83
C ASN A 25 6.79 -14.62 1.40
N ARG A 26 5.47 -14.62 1.27
CA ARG A 26 4.78 -14.55 -0.02
C ARG A 26 4.34 -13.14 -0.33
N LEU A 27 4.48 -12.74 -1.59
CA LEU A 27 3.94 -11.47 -2.09
C LEU A 27 2.44 -11.33 -1.76
N ALA A 28 1.69 -12.43 -1.85
CA ALA A 28 0.28 -12.48 -1.49
C ALA A 28 -0.01 -11.99 -0.06
N ASP A 29 0.85 -12.34 0.91
CA ASP A 29 0.67 -11.96 2.30
C ASP A 29 0.95 -10.48 2.54
N LEU A 30 2.00 -9.95 1.90
CA LEU A 30 2.29 -8.53 1.88
C LEU A 30 1.12 -7.73 1.29
N CYS A 31 0.68 -8.10 0.09
CA CYS A 31 -0.37 -7.38 -0.64
C CYS A 31 -1.73 -7.45 0.09
N ALA A 32 -2.10 -8.61 0.63
CA ALA A 32 -3.35 -8.77 1.39
C ALA A 32 -3.36 -7.93 2.67
N SER A 33 -2.20 -7.70 3.28
CA SER A 33 -2.10 -7.00 4.57
C SER A 33 -2.58 -5.55 4.50
N VAL A 34 -2.40 -4.88 3.35
CA VAL A 34 -2.86 -3.50 3.10
C VAL A 34 -4.39 -3.43 3.17
N GLU A 35 -5.09 -4.21 2.33
CA GLU A 35 -6.55 -4.19 2.29
C GLU A 35 -7.17 -4.64 3.64
N ASN A 36 -6.59 -5.67 4.27
CA ASN A 36 -7.02 -6.12 5.59
C ASN A 36 -6.88 -5.02 6.65
N CYS A 37 -5.80 -4.23 6.59
CA CYS A 37 -5.61 -3.10 7.48
C CYS A 37 -6.68 -2.02 7.24
N VAL A 38 -6.86 -1.54 6.01
CA VAL A 38 -7.73 -0.36 5.79
C VAL A 38 -9.22 -0.64 5.90
N ARG A 39 -9.65 -1.90 5.70
CA ARG A 39 -11.05 -2.30 5.88
C ARG A 39 -11.57 -2.07 7.30
N GLN A 40 -10.72 -2.20 8.32
CA GLN A 40 -11.11 -1.91 9.70
C GLN A 40 -11.40 -0.41 9.94
N TYR A 41 -10.94 0.45 9.04
CA TYR A 41 -11.21 1.89 9.06
C TYR A 41 -12.44 2.28 8.23
N GLY A 42 -13.03 1.34 7.49
CA GLY A 42 -14.12 1.60 6.55
C GLY A 42 -13.66 2.20 5.22
N TYR A 43 -12.38 2.05 4.87
CA TYR A 43 -11.79 2.56 3.63
C TYR A 43 -11.61 1.47 2.58
N SER A 44 -11.41 1.88 1.33
CA SER A 44 -11.21 0.99 0.19
C SER A 44 -9.86 1.21 -0.49
N VAL A 45 -9.41 0.21 -1.25
CA VAL A 45 -8.12 0.22 -1.94
C VAL A 45 -8.34 0.44 -3.43
N VAL A 46 -7.55 1.31 -4.06
CA VAL A 46 -7.47 1.44 -5.52
C VAL A 46 -6.84 0.17 -6.12
N LYS A 47 -7.46 -0.43 -7.13
CA LYS A 47 -7.05 -1.75 -7.66
C LYS A 47 -6.30 -1.68 -8.98
N GLU A 48 -6.47 -0.58 -9.69
CA GLU A 48 -5.93 -0.34 -11.02
C GLU A 48 -4.49 0.17 -11.00
N MET A 49 -4.03 0.67 -9.85
CA MET A 49 -2.71 1.23 -9.61
C MET A 49 -2.05 0.46 -8.46
N VAL A 50 -0.82 -0.01 -8.70
CA VAL A 50 -0.14 -0.96 -7.82
C VAL A 50 1.34 -0.61 -7.73
N GLY A 51 1.99 -1.07 -6.67
CA GLY A 51 3.45 -1.01 -6.57
C GLY A 51 4.14 -1.95 -7.53
N HIS A 52 5.46 -1.95 -7.47
CA HIS A 52 6.29 -2.63 -8.46
C HIS A 52 7.67 -2.98 -7.88
N GLY A 53 8.39 -3.88 -8.55
CA GLY A 53 9.84 -3.99 -8.39
C GLY A 53 10.49 -2.70 -8.90
N VAL A 54 11.59 -2.28 -8.30
CA VAL A 54 12.32 -1.09 -8.75
C VAL A 54 13.82 -1.26 -8.55
N GLY A 55 14.62 -0.83 -9.53
CA GLY A 55 16.06 -1.02 -9.46
C GLY A 55 16.79 -0.29 -10.58
N ARG A 56 17.06 -1.01 -11.67
CA ARG A 56 17.70 -0.42 -12.86
C ARG A 56 16.67 0.28 -13.73
N ASP A 57 15.50 -0.32 -13.84
CA ASP A 57 14.34 0.26 -14.49
C ASP A 57 13.39 0.85 -13.44
N LEU A 58 12.61 1.85 -13.86
CA LEU A 58 11.66 2.53 -12.97
C LEU A 58 10.58 1.56 -12.46
N HIS A 59 10.04 0.72 -13.36
CA HIS A 59 9.09 -0.33 -13.03
C HIS A 59 9.62 -1.68 -13.50
N GLU A 60 9.78 -2.60 -12.57
CA GLU A 60 10.20 -3.99 -12.77
C GLU A 60 9.17 -4.94 -12.14
N GLU A 61 9.25 -6.23 -12.47
CA GLU A 61 8.50 -7.26 -11.74
C GLU A 61 9.09 -7.47 -10.32
N PRO A 62 8.28 -7.91 -9.34
CA PRO A 62 6.86 -8.19 -9.46
C PRO A 62 6.00 -6.93 -9.33
N GLN A 63 4.80 -6.93 -9.92
CA GLN A 63 3.76 -6.02 -9.45
C GLN A 63 3.45 -6.27 -7.96
N VAL A 64 3.18 -5.21 -7.20
CA VAL A 64 2.89 -5.24 -5.75
C VAL A 64 1.51 -4.61 -5.48
N PRO A 65 0.41 -5.35 -5.72
CA PRO A 65 -0.94 -4.86 -5.44
C PRO A 65 -1.19 -4.54 -3.97
N ASN A 66 -2.07 -3.58 -3.71
CA ASN A 66 -2.48 -3.19 -2.35
C ASN A 66 -3.65 -4.04 -1.80
N TYR A 67 -3.94 -5.14 -2.48
CA TYR A 67 -4.99 -6.10 -2.17
C TYR A 67 -4.53 -7.47 -2.64
N TRP A 68 -5.20 -8.53 -2.21
CA TRP A 68 -4.93 -9.84 -2.79
C TRP A 68 -6.12 -10.78 -2.65
N ASP A 69 -6.52 -11.39 -3.76
CA ASP A 69 -7.44 -12.52 -3.76
C ASP A 69 -6.67 -13.80 -4.12
N ARG A 70 -6.46 -14.66 -3.12
CA ARG A 70 -5.71 -15.91 -3.28
C ARG A 70 -6.36 -16.87 -4.29
N PHE A 71 -7.67 -16.79 -4.52
CA PHE A 71 -8.36 -17.68 -5.46
C PHE A 71 -8.09 -17.29 -6.92
N SER A 72 -8.07 -15.99 -7.23
CA SER A 72 -7.85 -15.50 -8.59
C SER A 72 -6.38 -15.18 -8.92
N MET A 73 -5.58 -14.79 -7.92
CA MET A 73 -4.19 -14.34 -8.10
C MET A 73 -3.15 -15.37 -7.63
N GLY A 74 -3.58 -16.44 -6.97
CA GLY A 74 -2.69 -17.46 -6.42
C GLY A 74 -1.87 -16.96 -5.22
N THR A 75 -0.61 -17.39 -5.11
CA THR A 75 0.25 -17.05 -3.95
C THR A 75 1.36 -16.03 -4.25
N GLY A 76 1.57 -15.69 -5.53
CA GLY A 76 2.67 -14.84 -5.96
C GLY A 76 4.07 -15.43 -5.70
N PRO A 77 5.13 -14.71 -6.07
CA PRO A 77 6.50 -15.12 -5.81
C PRO A 77 6.80 -15.18 -4.31
N LYS A 78 7.83 -15.96 -3.96
CA LYS A 78 8.48 -15.79 -2.65
C LYS A 78 9.35 -14.55 -2.71
N LEU A 79 9.31 -13.77 -1.64
CA LEU A 79 10.22 -12.66 -1.41
C LEU A 79 11.62 -13.21 -1.11
N ALA A 80 12.65 -12.59 -1.69
CA ALA A 80 14.03 -13.04 -1.56
C ALA A 80 14.96 -11.86 -1.27
N PRO A 81 16.07 -12.07 -0.53
CA PRO A 81 17.06 -11.02 -0.31
C PRO A 81 17.55 -10.40 -1.63
N GLY A 82 17.70 -9.09 -1.64
CA GLY A 82 18.11 -8.33 -2.82
C GLY A 82 16.97 -7.84 -3.71
N MET A 83 15.74 -8.31 -3.50
CA MET A 83 14.56 -7.70 -4.12
C MET A 83 14.34 -6.30 -3.56
N ILE A 84 14.00 -5.36 -4.42
CA ILE A 84 13.65 -3.99 -4.04
C ILE A 84 12.25 -3.71 -4.58
N LEU A 85 11.35 -3.32 -3.70
CA LEU A 85 9.93 -3.11 -4.01
C LEU A 85 9.52 -1.67 -3.67
N ALA A 86 8.78 -1.04 -4.56
CA ALA A 86 7.90 0.08 -4.24
C ALA A 86 6.62 -0.49 -3.61
N ILE A 87 6.40 -0.18 -2.33
CA ILE A 87 5.18 -0.52 -1.61
C ILE A 87 4.41 0.79 -1.41
N GLU A 88 3.24 0.90 -2.05
CA GLU A 88 2.62 2.19 -2.32
C GLU A 88 1.08 2.20 -2.20
N PRO A 89 0.52 2.03 -0.99
CA PRO A 89 -0.92 2.02 -0.78
C PRO A 89 -1.60 3.32 -1.22
N MET A 90 -2.61 3.17 -2.07
CA MET A 90 -3.56 4.20 -2.50
C MET A 90 -4.95 3.87 -1.94
N ILE A 91 -5.40 4.67 -0.97
CA ILE A 91 -6.56 4.35 -0.15
C ILE A 91 -7.61 5.44 -0.29
N ASN A 92 -8.84 5.04 -0.62
CA ASN A 92 -9.97 5.93 -0.79
C ASN A 92 -10.87 5.92 0.45
N ALA A 93 -11.38 7.10 0.81
CA ALA A 93 -12.37 7.23 1.87
C ALA A 93 -13.76 6.65 1.47
N GLY A 94 -14.03 6.56 0.18
CA GLY A 94 -15.26 6.04 -0.39
C GLY A 94 -15.04 4.73 -1.15
N ILE A 95 -15.51 4.65 -2.40
CA ILE A 95 -15.40 3.45 -3.25
C ILE A 95 -13.99 3.26 -3.84
N SER A 96 -13.67 2.03 -4.24
CA SER A 96 -12.36 1.70 -4.83
C SER A 96 -12.16 2.27 -6.24
N ASP A 97 -13.25 2.47 -6.98
CA ASP A 97 -13.21 2.85 -8.39
C ASP A 97 -12.55 4.22 -8.61
N ILE A 98 -11.73 4.28 -9.65
CA ILE A 98 -11.09 5.51 -10.12
C ILE A 98 -11.60 5.94 -11.51
N GLU A 99 -11.28 7.17 -11.88
CA GLU A 99 -11.44 7.74 -13.21
C GLU A 99 -10.11 8.42 -13.61
N ILE A 100 -9.65 8.20 -14.83
CA ILE A 100 -8.52 8.93 -15.41
C ILE A 100 -9.11 10.12 -16.19
N LEU A 101 -8.71 11.34 -15.84
CA LEU A 101 -9.22 12.54 -16.47
C LEU A 101 -8.75 12.67 -17.92
N SER A 102 -9.32 13.64 -18.63
CA SER A 102 -9.04 13.94 -20.04
C SER A 102 -7.59 14.34 -20.34
N ASP A 103 -6.79 14.65 -19.32
CA ASP A 103 -5.35 14.88 -19.47
C ASP A 103 -4.55 13.57 -19.57
N HIS A 104 -5.20 12.42 -19.42
CA HIS A 104 -4.63 11.07 -19.45
C HIS A 104 -3.65 10.76 -18.30
N TRP A 105 -3.60 11.60 -17.26
CA TRP A 105 -2.66 11.46 -16.15
C TRP A 105 -3.32 11.59 -14.79
N THR A 106 -4.20 12.57 -14.62
CA THR A 106 -4.80 12.83 -13.32
C THR A 106 -5.79 11.71 -13.00
N VAL A 107 -5.50 10.98 -11.94
CA VAL A 107 -6.38 9.95 -11.39
C VAL A 107 -7.21 10.55 -10.26
N VAL A 108 -8.53 10.36 -10.34
CA VAL A 108 -9.48 10.80 -9.31
C VAL A 108 -10.34 9.64 -8.86
N THR A 109 -10.84 9.70 -7.63
CA THR A 109 -11.87 8.77 -7.16
C THR A 109 -13.16 9.01 -7.94
N LYS A 110 -13.84 7.93 -8.33
CA LYS A 110 -15.05 8.03 -9.16
C LYS A 110 -16.23 8.66 -8.41
N ASP A 111 -16.27 8.49 -7.08
CA ASP A 111 -17.23 9.17 -6.19
C ASP A 111 -16.76 10.54 -5.69
N ARG A 112 -15.57 10.99 -6.10
CA ARG A 112 -14.95 12.27 -5.71
C ARG A 112 -14.66 12.39 -4.21
N ALA A 113 -14.67 11.28 -3.46
CA ALA A 113 -14.23 11.24 -2.07
C ALA A 113 -12.70 11.43 -1.97
N MET A 114 -12.22 11.80 -0.77
CA MET A 114 -10.80 11.96 -0.52
C MET A 114 -10.03 10.64 -0.72
N SER A 115 -8.80 10.75 -1.22
CA SER A 115 -7.84 9.65 -1.30
C SER A 115 -6.54 10.06 -0.63
N ALA A 116 -5.78 9.09 -0.12
CA ALA A 116 -4.44 9.29 0.42
C ALA A 116 -3.50 8.20 -0.09
N HIS A 117 -2.25 8.59 -0.30
CA HIS A 117 -1.20 7.73 -0.82
C HIS A 117 0.10 7.95 -0.03
N TYR A 118 0.81 6.86 0.23
CA TYR A 118 2.18 6.87 0.73
C TYR A 118 2.96 5.78 0.03
N GLU A 119 4.27 5.98 -0.09
CA GLU A 119 5.16 5.03 -0.73
C GLU A 119 6.48 4.94 0.05
N HIS A 120 7.03 3.73 0.08
CA HIS A 120 8.45 3.52 0.34
C HIS A 120 9.07 2.54 -0.65
N THR A 121 10.33 2.80 -0.98
CA THR A 121 11.21 1.82 -1.63
C THR A 121 11.86 0.97 -0.56
N VAL A 122 11.70 -0.34 -0.64
CA VAL A 122 12.06 -1.29 0.41
C VAL A 122 12.95 -2.38 -0.13
N LEU A 123 14.13 -2.53 0.46
CA LEU A 123 15.04 -3.64 0.20
C LEU A 123 14.71 -4.81 1.12
N ILE A 124 14.44 -5.96 0.51
CA ILE A 124 14.31 -7.23 1.22
C ILE A 124 15.70 -7.72 1.56
N THR A 125 15.97 -7.98 2.84
CA THR A 125 17.25 -8.48 3.34
C THR A 125 17.12 -9.91 3.84
N GLU A 126 18.22 -10.50 4.34
CA GLU A 126 18.16 -11.78 5.08
C GLU A 126 17.50 -11.64 6.46
N GLY A 127 17.36 -10.41 6.97
CA GLY A 127 16.73 -10.09 8.25
C GLY A 127 15.51 -9.19 8.07
N ALA A 128 15.45 -8.12 8.85
CA ALA A 128 14.41 -7.12 8.71
C ALA A 128 14.55 -6.35 7.37
N PRO A 129 13.45 -5.99 6.70
CA PRO A 129 13.51 -5.15 5.51
C PRO A 129 14.13 -3.79 5.83
N GLU A 130 14.87 -3.24 4.86
CA GLU A 130 15.45 -1.91 4.93
C GLU A 130 14.59 -0.93 4.12
N ILE A 131 14.15 0.14 4.76
CA ILE A 131 13.44 1.24 4.09
C ILE A 131 14.50 2.17 3.49
N LEU A 132 14.58 2.23 2.17
CA LEU A 132 15.58 3.03 1.45
C LEU A 132 15.20 4.51 1.34
N THR A 133 13.93 4.84 1.51
CA THR A 133 13.39 6.21 1.43
C THR A 133 12.72 6.67 2.72
N PRO A 134 13.34 6.50 3.91
CA PRO A 134 12.66 6.67 5.18
C PRO A 134 12.26 8.13 5.43
N ARG A 135 11.14 8.31 6.13
CA ARG A 135 10.65 9.63 6.57
C ARG A 135 9.99 9.53 7.94
N PRO A 136 9.92 10.63 8.71
CA PRO A 136 9.15 10.64 9.94
C PRO A 136 7.64 10.51 9.66
N ARG A 137 6.95 9.80 10.56
CA ARG A 137 5.48 9.76 10.61
C ARG A 137 4.94 11.11 11.07
N LEU A 138 3.99 11.66 10.32
CA LEU A 138 3.41 12.98 10.60
C LEU A 138 2.10 12.90 11.38
N VAL A 139 1.29 11.87 11.14
CA VAL A 139 0.00 11.70 11.80
C VAL A 139 0.09 10.58 12.83
N SER A 140 -0.06 10.94 14.11
CA SER A 140 -0.02 9.97 15.21
C SER A 140 -1.41 9.42 15.55
N ARG A 141 -1.43 8.30 16.27
CA ARG A 141 -2.68 7.69 16.76
C ARG A 141 -3.43 8.63 17.72
N GLU A 142 -2.70 9.41 18.50
CA GLU A 142 -3.26 10.41 19.42
C GLU A 142 -4.01 11.52 18.67
N MET A 143 -3.50 11.94 17.51
CA MET A 143 -4.13 12.97 16.68
C MET A 143 -5.48 12.53 16.10
N ILE A 144 -5.69 11.23 15.87
CA ILE A 144 -6.93 10.70 15.30
C ILE A 144 -7.94 10.22 16.37
N GLY A 145 -7.55 10.21 17.65
CA GLY A 145 -8.39 9.73 18.74
C GLY A 145 -8.66 8.21 18.70
N SER A 146 -9.71 7.77 19.41
CA SER A 146 -10.12 6.36 19.41
C SER A 146 -10.84 6.00 18.11
N LEU A 147 -10.56 4.81 17.58
CA LEU A 147 -11.37 4.20 16.52
C LEU A 147 -12.84 4.15 16.96
N PRO A 148 -13.81 4.57 16.13
CA PRO A 148 -15.22 4.29 16.40
C PRO A 148 -15.39 2.77 16.51
N ARG A 149 -16.15 2.35 17.53
CA ARG A 149 -16.47 0.95 17.80
C ARG A 149 -17.31 0.34 16.69
#